data_AF-A0A938SK48-F1
#
_entry.id   AF-A0A938SK48-F1
#
_cell.length_a   1.000
_cell.length_b   1.000
_cell.length_c   1.000
_cell.angle_alpha   90.00
_cell.angle_beta   90.00
_cell.angle_gamma   90.00
#
_symmetry.space_group_name_H-M   'P 1'
#
loop_
_entity.id
_entity.type
_entity.pdbx_description
1 polymer ?
#
loop_
_entity_poly.entity_id
_entity_poly.type
_entity_poly.pdbx_seq_one_letter_code
_entity_poly.pdbx_strand_id
1 'polypeptide(L)'
;LTTTAQPAAELRSSGKASVEHASELCFPDARMTAEAWIWPEEKPSGSWMRILSKYGDSAPGLRGWEISINDANRIHFRVVPESPNRDAGWAGLASSREVPVRQWTHVAAVVDGPGQAMRIFLNGRKDAETRIAFSRVQVNDGQPLCVGVFGGYNAHRFKGLMDEVRLTADVVSFEGKPPAAPYTGQEPRTIALYHFDRQEPDGLILNAVDPRKHPMSLMDGNLPALSPSMPGFGQALRLTGQDPKFPFKPKTFDPIPHPSLGQIEQMARAWQQRHPNHFRWDVLGKGSDDLPIHLFTITDFAAPDADKEVVLMVAMHSGGERSAATALFAFAEWLISEDALARKIRSRQVCVMAPVPNPWGYVKGIGANKFGHDTAWKWSPQGAVEPEQNPEGVLIQGLVDRLKPEVAL
;
A
#
# COMPACT_ATOMS: atom_id res chain seq x y z
N LEU A 1 3.51 35.59 -31.06
CA LEU A 1 4.05 34.25 -30.71
C LEU A 1 3.08 33.62 -29.73
N THR A 2 2.13 32.85 -30.24
CA THR A 2 1.17 32.08 -29.45
C THR A 2 1.92 30.92 -28.80
N THR A 3 2.24 31.05 -27.52
CA THR A 3 2.70 29.95 -26.69
C THR A 3 1.53 28.99 -26.49
N THR A 4 1.48 27.93 -27.29
CA THR A 4 0.70 26.74 -26.96
C THR A 4 1.26 26.19 -25.66
N ALA A 5 0.53 26.39 -24.56
CA ALA A 5 0.82 25.69 -23.32
C ALA A 5 0.77 24.19 -23.64
N GLN A 6 1.91 23.50 -23.49
CA GLN A 6 1.90 22.03 -23.48
C GLN A 6 0.88 21.60 -22.41
N PRO A 7 -0.08 20.72 -22.73
CA PRO A 7 -0.96 20.18 -21.71
C PRO A 7 -0.09 19.58 -20.61
N ALA A 8 -0.40 19.89 -19.35
CA ALA A 8 0.28 19.31 -18.22
C ALA A 8 0.28 17.78 -18.41
N ALA A 9 1.45 17.15 -18.31
CA ALA A 9 1.55 15.70 -18.43
C ALA A 9 0.58 15.08 -17.43
N GLU A 10 -0.39 14.31 -17.93
CA GLU A 10 -1.39 13.67 -17.11
C GLU A 10 -0.69 12.75 -16.11
N LEU A 11 -0.99 12.94 -14.82
CA LEU A 11 -0.41 12.12 -13.77
C LEU A 11 -0.91 10.69 -13.94
N ARG A 12 0.02 9.73 -14.05
CA ARG A 12 -0.27 8.31 -14.24
C ARG A 12 0.07 7.50 -13.00
N SER A 13 -0.63 6.39 -12.83
CA SER A 13 -0.34 5.42 -11.77
C SER A 13 1.06 4.85 -11.95
N SER A 14 1.68 4.36 -10.86
CA SER A 14 2.84 3.49 -10.98
C SER A 14 2.49 2.11 -11.56
N GLY A 15 1.19 1.78 -11.65
CA GLY A 15 0.65 0.48 -12.03
C GLY A 15 0.78 -0.59 -10.95
N LYS A 16 1.33 -0.27 -9.77
CA LYS A 16 1.40 -1.24 -8.67
C LYS A 16 -0.01 -1.50 -8.19
N ALA A 17 -0.31 -2.76 -7.93
CA ALA A 17 -1.63 -3.15 -7.51
C ALA A 17 -1.58 -4.23 -6.44
N SER A 18 -2.67 -4.37 -5.70
CA SER A 18 -2.84 -5.43 -4.73
C SER A 18 -4.24 -6.00 -4.74
N VAL A 19 -4.33 -7.27 -4.39
CA VAL A 19 -5.58 -7.93 -4.01
C VAL A 19 -5.49 -8.19 -2.52
N GLU A 20 -6.56 -7.87 -1.79
CA GLU A 20 -6.63 -8.17 -0.36
C GLU A 20 -6.34 -9.64 -0.06
N HIS A 21 -5.92 -9.91 1.17
CA HIS A 21 -5.63 -11.27 1.58
C HIS A 21 -6.86 -12.17 1.40
N ALA A 22 -6.66 -13.31 0.74
CA ALA A 22 -7.58 -14.43 0.80
C ALA A 22 -6.80 -15.75 0.85
N SER A 23 -7.31 -16.71 1.62
CA SER A 23 -6.67 -18.02 1.81
C SER A 23 -6.59 -18.83 0.52
N GLU A 24 -7.57 -18.69 -0.38
CA GLU A 24 -7.57 -19.37 -1.69
C GLU A 24 -6.45 -18.90 -2.63
N LEU A 25 -5.90 -17.70 -2.41
CA LEU A 25 -4.72 -17.19 -3.13
C LEU A 25 -3.39 -17.74 -2.57
N CYS A 26 -3.43 -18.51 -1.48
CA CYS A 26 -2.24 -19.10 -0.84
C CYS A 26 -1.92 -20.51 -1.36
N PHE A 27 -2.88 -21.19 -1.99
CA PHE A 27 -2.75 -22.55 -2.55
C PHE A 27 -2.21 -23.60 -1.57
N PRO A 28 -2.86 -23.79 -0.39
CA PRO A 28 -2.35 -24.63 0.69
C PRO A 28 -2.12 -26.10 0.29
N ASP A 29 -2.85 -26.61 -0.71
CA ASP A 29 -2.77 -28.00 -1.18
C ASP A 29 -1.57 -28.28 -2.11
N ALA A 30 -0.62 -27.34 -2.20
CA ALA A 30 0.56 -27.42 -3.07
C ALA A 30 0.20 -27.68 -4.54
N ARG A 31 -0.97 -27.22 -4.99
CA ARG A 31 -1.45 -27.36 -6.36
C ARG A 31 -1.88 -26.00 -6.90
N MET A 32 -1.12 -25.48 -7.86
CA MET A 32 -1.40 -24.15 -8.42
C MET A 32 -0.76 -23.92 -9.79
N THR A 33 -1.34 -22.99 -10.52
CA THR A 33 -0.70 -22.28 -11.63
C THR A 33 -0.93 -20.78 -11.47
N ALA A 34 0.16 -20.01 -11.49
CA ALA A 34 0.12 -18.56 -11.57
C ALA A 34 0.82 -18.12 -12.85
N GLU A 35 0.16 -17.30 -13.66
CA GLU A 35 0.63 -16.92 -14.98
C GLU A 35 0.30 -15.48 -15.36
N ALA A 36 1.08 -14.93 -16.29
CA ALA A 36 0.88 -13.61 -16.88
C ALA A 36 1.64 -13.50 -18.21
N TRP A 37 1.16 -12.61 -19.08
CA TRP A 37 1.99 -12.01 -20.12
C TRP A 37 2.78 -10.85 -19.53
N ILE A 38 4.08 -10.80 -19.81
CA ILE A 38 4.96 -9.71 -19.37
C ILE A 38 5.74 -9.10 -20.53
N TRP A 39 5.99 -7.79 -20.44
CA TRP A 39 6.83 -7.03 -21.36
C TRP A 39 7.76 -6.13 -20.55
N PRO A 40 8.92 -6.62 -20.08
CA PRO A 40 9.83 -5.81 -19.27
C PRO A 40 10.52 -4.74 -20.14
N GLU A 41 10.53 -3.48 -19.71
CA GLU A 41 11.18 -2.38 -20.44
C GLU A 41 12.71 -2.43 -20.38
N GLU A 42 13.23 -3.01 -19.31
CA GLU A 42 14.65 -3.08 -18.97
C GLU A 42 14.96 -4.34 -18.14
N LYS A 43 16.26 -4.67 -18.05
CA LYS A 43 16.72 -5.75 -17.18
C LYS A 43 16.67 -5.25 -15.72
N PRO A 44 16.49 -6.16 -14.74
CA PRO A 44 16.61 -5.76 -13.34
C PRO A 44 17.99 -5.14 -13.07
N SER A 45 18.02 -4.02 -12.34
CA SER A 45 19.24 -3.28 -12.00
C SER A 45 19.31 -3.09 -10.49
N GLY A 46 20.42 -3.52 -9.87
CA GLY A 46 20.64 -3.42 -8.43
C GLY A 46 19.82 -4.38 -7.56
N SER A 47 18.75 -5.00 -8.08
CA SER A 47 18.02 -6.10 -7.45
C SER A 47 17.06 -6.79 -8.43
N TRP A 48 16.22 -7.71 -7.94
CA TRP A 48 15.22 -8.44 -8.72
C TRP A 48 13.96 -7.60 -8.97
N MET A 49 13.19 -7.90 -10.01
CA MET A 49 11.86 -7.30 -10.27
C MET A 49 10.74 -8.30 -9.93
N ARG A 50 9.69 -7.88 -9.21
CA ARG A 50 8.55 -8.76 -8.86
C ARG A 50 7.42 -8.65 -9.87
N ILE A 51 6.93 -9.80 -10.33
CA ILE A 51 5.75 -9.90 -11.18
C ILE A 51 4.53 -10.08 -10.29
N LEU A 52 4.49 -11.19 -9.53
CA LEU A 52 3.44 -11.50 -8.55
C LEU A 52 4.09 -11.88 -7.22
N SER A 53 3.57 -11.35 -6.12
CA SER A 53 4.12 -11.57 -4.78
C SER A 53 3.01 -11.75 -3.76
N LYS A 54 2.73 -13.00 -3.40
CA LYS A 54 1.96 -13.37 -2.20
C LYS A 54 2.97 -13.69 -1.10
N TYR A 55 3.84 -12.73 -0.80
CA TYR A 55 5.01 -12.92 0.05
C TYR A 55 5.38 -11.61 0.76
N GLY A 56 5.34 -11.62 2.10
CA GLY A 56 5.82 -10.53 2.96
C GLY A 56 7.09 -10.93 3.71
N ASP A 57 8.05 -10.02 3.81
CA ASP A 57 9.33 -10.29 4.49
C ASP A 57 9.43 -9.68 5.90
N SER A 58 8.40 -8.94 6.33
CA SER A 58 8.33 -8.34 7.66
C SER A 58 8.20 -9.37 8.77
N ALA A 59 7.68 -10.57 8.48
CA ALA A 59 7.67 -11.70 9.40
C ALA A 59 7.69 -13.04 8.64
N PRO A 60 8.29 -14.11 9.18
CA PRO A 60 8.34 -15.42 8.51
C PRO A 60 6.95 -15.97 8.13
N GLY A 61 5.95 -15.74 8.97
CA GLY A 61 4.57 -16.18 8.72
C GLY A 61 3.84 -15.46 7.57
N LEU A 62 4.42 -14.38 7.02
CA LEU A 62 3.86 -13.64 5.89
C LEU A 62 4.40 -14.13 4.54
N ARG A 63 5.35 -15.06 4.54
CA ARG A 63 5.96 -15.61 3.33
C ARG A 63 5.07 -16.69 2.71
N GLY A 64 4.90 -16.67 1.40
CA GLY A 64 4.07 -17.64 0.67
C GLY A 64 4.75 -18.01 -0.63
N TRP A 65 4.32 -17.42 -1.74
CA TRP A 65 4.90 -17.67 -3.06
C TRP A 65 5.15 -16.37 -3.82
N GLU A 66 6.10 -16.39 -4.75
CA GLU A 66 6.37 -15.24 -5.62
C GLU A 66 6.96 -15.65 -6.97
N ILE A 67 6.63 -14.87 -8.01
CA ILE A 67 7.24 -14.91 -9.33
C ILE A 67 7.99 -13.60 -9.54
N SER A 68 9.27 -13.70 -9.90
CA SER A 68 10.17 -12.56 -10.09
C SER A 68 11.07 -12.75 -11.30
N ILE A 69 11.69 -11.67 -11.78
CA ILE A 69 12.84 -11.68 -12.68
C ILE A 69 14.09 -11.41 -11.84
N ASN A 70 15.04 -12.35 -11.81
CA ASN A 70 16.29 -12.19 -11.08
C ASN A 70 17.31 -11.30 -11.83
N ASP A 71 18.44 -11.01 -11.20
CA ASP A 71 19.55 -10.24 -11.75
C ASP A 71 20.18 -10.85 -13.02
N ALA A 72 20.09 -12.17 -13.19
CA ALA A 72 20.43 -12.86 -14.43
C ALA A 72 19.32 -12.79 -15.49
N ASN A 73 18.31 -11.93 -15.30
CA ASN A 73 17.19 -11.70 -16.21
C ASN A 73 16.37 -12.98 -16.51
N ARG A 74 16.28 -13.90 -15.54
CA ARG A 74 15.55 -15.17 -15.62
C ARG A 74 14.33 -15.12 -14.71
N ILE A 75 13.27 -15.84 -15.09
CA ILE A 75 12.14 -16.05 -14.18
C ILE A 75 12.64 -16.87 -12.99
N HIS A 76 12.29 -16.43 -11.79
CA HIS A 76 12.50 -17.15 -10.56
C HIS A 76 11.15 -17.35 -9.89
N PHE A 77 10.85 -18.58 -9.53
CA PHE A 77 9.64 -18.96 -8.80
C PHE A 77 10.04 -19.53 -7.45
N ARG A 78 9.46 -19.00 -6.37
CA ARG A 78 9.66 -19.52 -5.01
C ARG A 78 8.34 -19.80 -4.31
N VAL A 79 8.35 -20.79 -3.44
CA VAL A 79 7.22 -21.21 -2.61
C VAL A 79 7.76 -21.59 -1.22
N VAL A 80 7.08 -21.11 -0.18
CA VAL A 80 7.39 -21.47 1.21
C VAL A 80 6.50 -22.64 1.65
N PRO A 81 7.10 -23.78 2.02
CA PRO A 81 6.38 -24.89 2.61
C PRO A 81 5.68 -24.49 3.91
N GLU A 82 4.55 -25.13 4.21
CA GLU A 82 3.98 -25.04 5.54
C GLU A 82 4.93 -25.65 6.58
N SER A 83 5.07 -24.97 7.72
CA SER A 83 5.81 -25.47 8.88
C SER A 83 5.09 -25.10 10.17
N PRO A 84 5.22 -25.90 11.25
CA PRO A 84 4.55 -25.62 12.52
C PRO A 84 4.85 -24.23 13.09
N ASN A 85 6.11 -23.78 12.95
CA ASN A 85 6.57 -22.48 13.45
C ASN A 85 6.46 -21.35 12.41
N ARG A 86 5.94 -21.65 11.20
CA ARG A 86 5.83 -20.71 10.08
C ARG A 86 7.14 -20.02 9.69
N ASP A 87 8.27 -20.73 9.82
CA ASP A 87 9.63 -20.21 9.62
C ASP A 87 10.44 -21.00 8.58
N ALA A 88 9.80 -21.91 7.84
CA ALA A 88 10.44 -22.67 6.77
C ALA A 88 11.16 -21.77 5.76
N GLY A 89 12.31 -22.27 5.27
CA GLY A 89 12.94 -21.73 4.08
C GLY A 89 12.07 -21.93 2.82
N TRP A 90 12.38 -21.23 1.74
CA TRP A 90 11.68 -21.40 0.47
C TRP A 90 12.27 -22.53 -0.37
N ALA A 91 11.41 -23.22 -1.11
CA ALA A 91 11.80 -23.99 -2.29
C ALA A 91 11.71 -23.08 -3.52
N GLY A 92 12.65 -23.19 -4.46
CA GLY A 92 12.65 -22.31 -5.63
C GLY A 92 13.33 -22.92 -6.84
N LEU A 93 13.03 -22.35 -8.00
CA LEU A 93 13.69 -22.69 -9.25
C LEU A 93 13.77 -21.45 -10.15
N ALA A 94 14.76 -21.42 -11.03
CA ALA A 94 14.92 -20.39 -12.04
C ALA A 94 14.78 -20.97 -13.45
N SER A 95 14.30 -20.16 -14.39
CA SER A 95 14.36 -20.48 -15.82
C SER A 95 15.82 -20.57 -16.27
N SER A 96 16.08 -21.44 -17.23
CA SER A 96 17.36 -21.55 -17.93
C SER A 96 17.55 -20.42 -18.93
N ARG A 97 16.47 -19.98 -19.59
CA ARG A 97 16.46 -18.88 -20.56
C ARG A 97 16.20 -17.53 -19.87
N GLU A 98 16.86 -16.50 -20.40
CA GLU A 98 16.55 -15.11 -20.06
C GLU A 98 15.20 -14.69 -20.65
N VAL A 99 14.52 -13.78 -19.96
CA VAL A 99 13.33 -13.08 -20.45
C VAL A 99 13.78 -11.90 -21.31
N PRO A 100 13.44 -11.85 -22.61
CA PRO A 100 13.82 -10.72 -23.44
C PRO A 100 13.16 -9.42 -22.96
N VAL A 101 13.94 -8.33 -22.92
CA VAL A 101 13.38 -6.99 -22.70
C VAL A 101 12.68 -6.51 -23.97
N ARG A 102 11.64 -5.70 -23.78
CA ARG A 102 10.82 -5.10 -24.82
C ARG A 102 10.18 -6.11 -25.76
N GLN A 103 9.88 -7.31 -25.25
CA GLN A 103 9.20 -8.38 -25.97
C GLN A 103 8.23 -9.08 -25.04
N TRP A 104 7.04 -9.42 -25.57
CA TRP A 104 6.04 -10.15 -24.81
C TRP A 104 6.51 -11.58 -24.57
N THR A 105 6.48 -12.00 -23.31
CA THR A 105 6.76 -13.36 -22.88
C THR A 105 5.62 -13.83 -21.99
N HIS A 106 4.97 -14.93 -22.34
CA HIS A 106 4.06 -15.61 -21.43
C HIS A 106 4.87 -16.40 -20.42
N VAL A 107 4.58 -16.20 -19.15
CA VAL A 107 5.26 -16.85 -18.03
C VAL A 107 4.21 -17.57 -17.21
N ALA A 108 4.44 -18.85 -16.92
CA ALA A 108 3.63 -19.60 -15.97
C ALA A 108 4.51 -20.35 -14.97
N ALA A 109 4.12 -20.29 -13.70
CA ALA A 109 4.75 -20.98 -12.59
C ALA A 109 3.74 -21.97 -11.99
N VAL A 110 4.16 -23.24 -11.84
CA VAL A 110 3.27 -24.36 -11.50
C VAL A 110 3.81 -25.11 -10.30
N VAL A 111 2.92 -25.52 -9.39
CA VAL A 111 3.15 -26.56 -8.38
C VAL A 111 2.18 -27.71 -8.66
N ASP A 112 2.70 -28.92 -8.88
CA ASP A 112 1.95 -30.08 -9.41
C ASP A 112 1.13 -30.86 -8.37
N GLY A 113 1.24 -30.48 -7.10
CA GLY A 113 0.63 -31.16 -5.98
C GLY A 113 1.65 -31.62 -4.93
N PRO A 114 1.15 -32.23 -3.84
CA PRO A 114 1.96 -32.65 -2.71
C PRO A 114 3.11 -33.58 -3.12
N GLY A 115 4.34 -33.21 -2.77
CA GLY A 115 5.54 -34.03 -3.01
C GLY A 115 5.89 -34.27 -4.48
N GLN A 116 5.31 -33.49 -5.41
CA GLN A 116 5.53 -33.66 -6.85
C GLN A 116 6.64 -32.72 -7.36
N ALA A 117 6.31 -31.75 -8.21
CA ALA A 117 7.28 -30.87 -8.84
C ALA A 117 6.79 -29.42 -8.91
N MET A 118 7.76 -28.50 -8.95
CA MET A 118 7.56 -27.12 -9.40
C MET A 118 8.08 -26.97 -10.83
N ARG A 119 7.42 -26.15 -11.64
CA ARG A 119 7.82 -25.87 -13.03
C ARG A 119 7.71 -24.40 -13.38
N ILE A 120 8.54 -23.98 -14.33
CA ILE A 120 8.39 -22.72 -15.05
C ILE A 120 8.17 -23.02 -16.52
N PHE A 121 7.20 -22.34 -17.13
CA PHE A 121 6.95 -22.34 -18.57
C PHE A 121 7.21 -20.93 -19.11
N LEU A 122 7.89 -20.87 -20.25
CA LEU A 122 8.07 -19.63 -21.03
C LEU A 122 7.48 -19.85 -22.43
N ASN A 123 6.54 -19.00 -22.81
CA ASN A 123 5.77 -19.10 -24.06
C ASN A 123 5.16 -20.50 -24.23
N GLY A 124 4.53 -21.00 -23.16
CA GLY A 124 3.89 -22.32 -23.10
C GLY A 124 4.82 -23.54 -23.18
N ARG A 125 6.14 -23.36 -23.22
CA ARG A 125 7.13 -24.47 -23.19
C ARG A 125 7.77 -24.57 -21.81
N LYS A 126 7.81 -25.79 -21.26
CA LYS A 126 8.49 -26.07 -19.97
C LYS A 126 9.96 -25.70 -20.10
N ASP A 127 10.42 -24.80 -19.25
CA ASP A 127 11.78 -24.29 -19.27
C ASP A 127 12.63 -24.85 -18.13
N ALA A 128 12.01 -25.08 -16.98
CA ALA A 128 12.66 -25.61 -15.81
C ALA A 128 11.69 -26.42 -14.93
N GLU A 129 12.24 -27.38 -14.21
CA GLU A 129 11.50 -28.30 -13.34
C GLU A 129 12.40 -28.72 -12.18
N THR A 130 11.82 -28.80 -10.98
CA THR A 130 12.47 -29.43 -9.82
C THR A 130 11.46 -30.21 -9.00
N ARG A 131 11.89 -31.31 -8.38
CA ARG A 131 11.06 -32.04 -7.42
C ARG A 131 10.94 -31.26 -6.12
N ILE A 132 9.78 -31.36 -5.48
CA ILE A 132 9.54 -30.79 -4.16
C ILE A 132 9.31 -31.88 -3.13
N ALA A 133 9.72 -31.62 -1.89
CA ALA A 133 9.52 -32.52 -0.76
C ALA A 133 8.32 -32.15 0.12
N PHE A 134 7.77 -30.94 -0.04
CA PHE A 134 6.66 -30.45 0.77
C PHE A 134 5.31 -30.91 0.22
N SER A 135 4.35 -31.11 1.13
CA SER A 135 2.97 -31.48 0.81
C SER A 135 2.00 -30.30 0.85
N ARG A 136 2.39 -29.20 1.50
CA ARG A 136 1.55 -28.02 1.70
C ARG A 136 2.34 -26.73 1.53
N VAL A 137 1.65 -25.69 1.08
CA VAL A 137 2.17 -24.32 1.01
C VAL A 137 1.70 -23.54 2.23
N GLN A 138 2.56 -22.67 2.75
CA GLN A 138 2.23 -21.83 3.89
C GLN A 138 1.05 -20.89 3.56
N VAL A 139 0.03 -20.90 4.42
CA VAL A 139 -1.01 -19.87 4.44
C VAL A 139 -0.45 -18.64 5.17
N ASN A 140 -0.27 -17.55 4.44
CA ASN A 140 0.22 -16.28 4.96
C ASN A 140 -0.92 -15.30 5.21
N ASP A 141 -1.62 -15.53 6.34
CA ASP A 141 -2.73 -14.73 6.83
C ASP A 141 -2.37 -13.24 6.85
N GLY A 142 -3.26 -12.39 6.33
CA GLY A 142 -3.08 -10.94 6.27
C GLY A 142 -2.13 -10.43 5.18
N GLN A 143 -1.33 -11.28 4.52
CA GLN A 143 -0.50 -10.83 3.40
C GLN A 143 -1.37 -10.65 2.14
N PRO A 144 -1.45 -9.46 1.53
CA PRO A 144 -2.09 -9.27 0.22
C PRO A 144 -1.27 -9.91 -0.91
N LEU A 145 -1.92 -10.19 -2.04
CA LEU A 145 -1.22 -10.46 -3.30
C LEU A 145 -0.81 -9.13 -3.91
N CYS A 146 0.48 -8.91 -4.12
CA CYS A 146 1.00 -7.72 -4.81
C CYS A 146 1.36 -8.03 -6.25
N VAL A 147 1.09 -7.07 -7.15
CA VAL A 147 1.40 -7.13 -8.58
C VAL A 147 2.39 -6.01 -8.93
N GLY A 148 3.49 -6.40 -9.59
CA GLY A 148 4.52 -5.47 -10.05
C GLY A 148 5.41 -4.89 -8.94
N VAL A 149 5.27 -5.34 -7.71
CA VAL A 149 6.04 -4.89 -6.54
C VAL A 149 6.25 -6.03 -5.54
N PHE A 150 7.31 -5.92 -4.74
CA PHE A 150 7.53 -6.86 -3.65
C PHE A 150 6.49 -6.68 -2.52
N GLY A 151 5.92 -7.80 -2.05
CA GLY A 151 4.87 -7.76 -1.03
C GLY A 151 5.33 -7.43 0.38
N GLY A 152 6.65 -7.47 0.67
CA GLY A 152 7.20 -7.15 1.99
C GLY A 152 7.51 -5.68 2.24
N TYR A 153 7.83 -4.92 1.17
CA TYR A 153 8.13 -3.48 1.22
C TYR A 153 8.10 -2.90 -0.19
N ASN A 154 7.89 -1.59 -0.31
CA ASN A 154 7.70 -0.87 -1.59
C ASN A 154 8.99 -0.73 -2.43
N ALA A 155 9.61 -1.85 -2.82
CA ALA A 155 10.81 -1.92 -3.67
C ALA A 155 10.72 -3.08 -4.69
N HIS A 156 11.83 -3.32 -5.42
CA HIS A 156 11.96 -4.44 -6.37
C HIS A 156 10.86 -4.44 -7.44
N ARG A 157 10.59 -3.24 -7.96
CA ARG A 157 9.43 -2.95 -8.78
C ARG A 157 9.65 -3.41 -10.21
N PHE A 158 8.61 -3.98 -10.82
CA PHE A 158 8.61 -4.24 -12.25
C PHE A 158 8.41 -2.94 -13.02
N LYS A 159 9.07 -2.84 -14.17
CA LYS A 159 8.91 -1.74 -15.12
C LYS A 159 8.62 -2.31 -16.50
N GLY A 160 7.44 -2.00 -17.04
CA GLY A 160 6.97 -2.52 -18.31
C GLY A 160 5.45 -2.68 -18.37
N LEU A 161 4.98 -3.64 -19.15
CA LEU A 161 3.57 -3.99 -19.26
C LEU A 161 3.33 -5.40 -18.69
N MET A 162 2.14 -5.62 -18.15
CA MET A 162 1.65 -6.92 -17.71
C MET A 162 0.21 -7.11 -18.16
N ASP A 163 -0.12 -8.31 -18.63
CA ASP A 163 -1.43 -8.65 -19.12
C ASP A 163 -1.84 -10.09 -18.75
N GLU A 164 -3.15 -10.38 -18.76
CA GLU A 164 -3.77 -11.68 -18.47
C GLU A 164 -3.22 -12.35 -17.21
N VAL A 165 -3.20 -11.63 -16.09
CA VAL A 165 -2.78 -12.22 -14.82
C VAL A 165 -3.83 -13.23 -14.38
N ARG A 166 -3.45 -14.51 -14.33
CA ARG A 166 -4.36 -15.61 -14.03
C ARG A 166 -3.82 -16.50 -12.92
N LEU A 167 -4.71 -16.86 -12.01
CA LEU A 167 -4.45 -17.72 -10.85
C LEU A 167 -5.41 -18.90 -10.87
N THR A 168 -4.86 -20.11 -10.90
CA THR A 168 -5.61 -21.37 -11.01
C THR A 168 -5.24 -22.30 -9.87
N ALA A 169 -6.21 -22.88 -9.17
CA ALA A 169 -5.99 -23.92 -8.15
C ALA A 169 -5.72 -25.31 -8.76
N ASP A 170 -5.19 -25.35 -9.98
CA ASP A 170 -4.83 -26.55 -10.73
C ASP A 170 -3.51 -26.35 -11.45
N VAL A 171 -2.98 -27.45 -11.93
CA VAL A 171 -1.96 -27.53 -12.95
C VAL A 171 -2.59 -27.23 -14.30
N VAL A 172 -2.09 -26.19 -14.95
CA VAL A 172 -2.40 -25.87 -16.34
C VAL A 172 -1.29 -26.44 -17.22
N SER A 173 -1.68 -27.18 -18.26
CA SER A 173 -0.79 -27.63 -19.33
C SER A 173 -0.92 -26.71 -20.53
N PHE A 174 0.21 -26.36 -21.14
CA PHE A 174 0.27 -25.40 -22.26
C PHE A 174 0.53 -26.06 -23.61
N GLU A 175 0.68 -27.39 -23.68
CA GLU A 175 0.93 -28.15 -24.93
C GLU A 175 2.06 -27.58 -25.83
N GLY A 176 3.02 -26.86 -25.23
CA GLY A 176 4.14 -26.24 -25.95
C GLY A 176 3.85 -24.90 -26.64
N LYS A 177 2.68 -24.28 -26.38
CA LYS A 177 2.27 -22.99 -26.96
C LYS A 177 1.67 -22.07 -25.89
N PRO A 178 1.91 -20.75 -25.95
CA PRO A 178 1.24 -19.83 -25.05
C PRO A 178 -0.24 -19.64 -25.46
N PRO A 179 -1.07 -19.00 -24.61
CA PRO A 179 -2.43 -18.62 -24.96
C PRO A 179 -2.46 -17.77 -26.23
N ALA A 180 -3.29 -18.13 -27.21
CA ALA A 180 -3.39 -17.43 -28.49
C ALA A 180 -4.44 -16.30 -28.49
N ALA A 181 -5.28 -16.25 -27.46
CA ALA A 181 -6.33 -15.27 -27.25
C ALA A 181 -6.49 -15.02 -25.74
N PRO A 182 -7.14 -13.92 -25.33
CA PRO A 182 -7.51 -13.69 -23.94
C PRO A 182 -8.28 -14.86 -23.33
N TYR A 183 -8.09 -15.08 -22.04
CA TYR A 183 -8.91 -16.01 -21.28
C TYR A 183 -10.36 -15.52 -21.18
N THR A 184 -11.28 -16.41 -20.85
CA THR A 184 -12.70 -16.11 -20.73
C THR A 184 -13.14 -15.92 -19.28
N GLY A 185 -12.33 -16.35 -18.32
CA GLY A 185 -12.70 -16.44 -16.90
C GLY A 185 -13.50 -17.69 -16.57
N GLN A 186 -13.87 -18.50 -17.58
CA GLN A 186 -14.58 -19.77 -17.41
C GLN A 186 -13.65 -20.99 -17.42
N GLU A 187 -12.34 -20.77 -17.52
CA GLU A 187 -11.38 -21.85 -17.51
C GLU A 187 -11.45 -22.60 -16.17
N PRO A 188 -11.43 -23.95 -16.17
CA PRO A 188 -11.62 -24.75 -14.97
C PRO A 188 -10.67 -24.35 -13.84
N ARG A 189 -11.25 -24.21 -12.63
CA ARG A 189 -10.52 -23.99 -11.38
C ARG A 189 -9.69 -22.69 -11.34
N THR A 190 -9.98 -21.75 -12.24
CA THR A 190 -9.48 -20.38 -12.16
C THR A 190 -10.13 -19.68 -10.98
N ILE A 191 -9.32 -19.08 -10.11
CA ILE A 191 -9.78 -18.32 -8.94
C ILE A 191 -9.84 -16.83 -9.26
N ALA A 192 -8.83 -16.34 -10.00
CA ALA A 192 -8.75 -14.95 -10.38
C ALA A 192 -8.15 -14.79 -11.78
N LEU A 193 -8.69 -13.84 -12.53
CA LEU A 193 -8.23 -13.43 -13.85
C LEU A 193 -8.37 -11.92 -13.98
N TYR A 194 -7.30 -11.24 -14.38
CA TYR A 194 -7.28 -9.79 -14.60
C TYR A 194 -6.76 -9.50 -16.02
N HIS A 195 -7.67 -9.04 -16.88
CA HIS A 195 -7.39 -8.64 -18.26
C HIS A 195 -6.72 -7.26 -18.38
N PHE A 196 -6.86 -6.40 -17.36
CA PHE A 196 -6.42 -5.00 -17.44
C PHE A 196 -6.98 -4.20 -18.65
N ASP A 197 -8.07 -4.65 -19.25
CA ASP A 197 -8.79 -3.94 -20.31
C ASP A 197 -9.58 -2.73 -19.82
N ARG A 198 -9.87 -2.69 -18.51
CA ARG A 198 -10.72 -1.69 -17.90
C ARG A 198 -10.30 -1.41 -16.47
N GLN A 199 -10.25 -0.12 -16.17
CA GLN A 199 -10.05 0.41 -14.84
C GLN A 199 -11.36 1.05 -14.38
N GLU A 200 -11.95 0.47 -13.34
CA GLU A 200 -13.13 1.00 -12.67
C GLU A 200 -12.73 2.18 -11.76
N PRO A 201 -13.71 2.96 -11.25
CA PRO A 201 -13.44 3.96 -10.24
C PRO A 201 -12.66 3.42 -9.03
N ASP A 202 -11.94 4.33 -8.38
CA ASP A 202 -11.01 4.13 -7.28
C ASP A 202 -9.79 3.26 -7.60
N GLY A 203 -9.52 3.07 -8.91
CA GLY A 203 -8.38 2.28 -9.37
C GLY A 203 -8.64 0.77 -9.29
N LEU A 204 -9.90 0.37 -9.27
CA LEU A 204 -10.30 -1.04 -9.21
C LEU A 204 -10.13 -1.72 -10.57
N ILE A 205 -9.60 -2.93 -10.55
CA ILE A 205 -9.57 -3.89 -11.66
C ILE A 205 -10.36 -5.10 -11.21
N LEU A 206 -11.47 -5.39 -11.89
CA LEU A 206 -12.36 -6.48 -11.53
C LEU A 206 -11.78 -7.83 -11.93
N ASN A 207 -12.00 -8.83 -11.08
CA ASN A 207 -11.73 -10.22 -11.38
C ASN A 207 -12.76 -10.73 -12.41
N ALA A 208 -12.29 -11.19 -13.57
CA ALA A 208 -13.13 -11.68 -14.65
C ALA A 208 -13.83 -13.02 -14.34
N VAL A 209 -13.38 -13.77 -13.32
CA VAL A 209 -14.05 -15.00 -12.86
C VAL A 209 -15.31 -14.68 -12.06
N ASP A 210 -15.20 -13.83 -11.04
CA ASP A 210 -16.32 -13.27 -10.27
C ASP A 210 -15.93 -11.85 -9.82
N PRO A 211 -16.56 -10.79 -10.37
CA PRO A 211 -16.22 -9.40 -10.07
C PRO A 211 -16.35 -9.01 -8.59
N ARG A 212 -17.07 -9.81 -7.78
CA ARG A 212 -17.28 -9.57 -6.34
C ARG A 212 -16.19 -10.21 -5.49
N LYS A 213 -15.34 -11.05 -6.06
CA LYS A 213 -14.26 -11.75 -5.36
C LYS A 213 -12.91 -11.27 -5.86
N HIS A 214 -12.02 -10.99 -4.92
CA HIS A 214 -10.64 -10.61 -5.21
C HIS A 214 -10.53 -9.43 -6.20
N PRO A 215 -11.26 -8.32 -6.01
CA PRO A 215 -10.97 -7.14 -6.82
C PRO A 215 -9.52 -6.72 -6.57
N MET A 216 -8.83 -6.34 -7.63
CA MET A 216 -7.48 -5.78 -7.52
C MET A 216 -7.59 -4.26 -7.46
N SER A 217 -6.85 -3.63 -6.56
CA SER A 217 -6.81 -2.17 -6.41
C SER A 217 -5.43 -1.64 -6.77
N LEU A 218 -5.37 -0.59 -7.58
CA LEU A 218 -4.14 0.18 -7.78
C LEU A 218 -3.74 0.86 -6.45
N MET A 219 -2.47 0.74 -6.08
CA MET A 219 -1.95 1.32 -4.84
C MET A 219 -1.94 2.86 -4.84
N ASP A 220 -1.99 3.48 -6.02
CA ASP A 220 -2.08 4.94 -6.18
C ASP A 220 -3.52 5.40 -6.51
N GLY A 221 -4.51 4.53 -6.30
CA GLY A 221 -5.92 4.77 -6.53
C GLY A 221 -6.28 5.07 -7.99
N ASN A 222 -7.05 6.13 -8.20
CA ASN A 222 -7.72 6.44 -9.48
C ASN A 222 -6.82 6.90 -10.64
N LEU A 223 -5.50 6.94 -10.49
CA LEU A 223 -4.64 7.40 -11.57
C LEU A 223 -4.71 6.43 -12.77
N PRO A 224 -4.76 6.93 -14.02
CA PRO A 224 -4.80 6.06 -15.20
C PRO A 224 -3.57 5.14 -15.24
N ALA A 225 -3.80 3.84 -15.35
CA ALA A 225 -2.74 2.81 -15.34
C ALA A 225 -2.65 1.97 -16.62
N LEU A 226 -3.59 2.11 -17.57
CA LEU A 226 -3.67 1.22 -18.72
C LEU A 226 -2.88 1.74 -19.93
N SER A 227 -2.40 0.82 -20.77
CA SER A 227 -1.72 1.10 -22.04
C SER A 227 -1.99 -0.03 -23.04
N PRO A 228 -1.91 0.21 -24.36
CA PRO A 228 -2.20 -0.84 -25.35
C PRO A 228 -1.38 -2.11 -25.13
N SER A 229 -2.03 -3.26 -25.22
CA SER A 229 -1.41 -4.58 -25.09
C SER A 229 -0.94 -5.14 -26.44
N MET A 230 -0.56 -6.43 -26.44
CA MET A 230 -0.32 -7.23 -27.64
C MET A 230 -1.58 -7.34 -28.53
N PRO A 231 -1.39 -7.56 -29.86
CA PRO A 231 -2.52 -7.64 -30.78
C PRO A 231 -3.56 -8.68 -30.36
N GLY A 232 -4.82 -8.26 -30.26
CA GLY A 232 -5.95 -9.12 -29.87
C GLY A 232 -6.22 -9.21 -28.37
N PHE A 233 -5.42 -8.54 -27.52
CA PHE A 233 -5.54 -8.58 -26.06
C PHE A 233 -5.95 -7.24 -25.42
N GLY A 234 -6.30 -6.23 -26.24
CA GLY A 234 -6.83 -4.96 -25.71
C GLY A 234 -5.77 -4.10 -25.01
N GLN A 235 -5.91 -3.88 -23.70
CA GLN A 235 -5.03 -3.07 -22.86
C GLN A 235 -4.28 -3.92 -21.83
N ALA A 236 -3.16 -3.40 -21.36
CA ALA A 236 -2.30 -4.00 -20.35
C ALA A 236 -2.08 -2.99 -19.21
N LEU A 237 -1.74 -3.52 -18.04
CA LEU A 237 -1.32 -2.73 -16.89
C LEU A 237 0.08 -2.15 -17.14
N ARG A 238 0.21 -0.82 -17.09
CA ARG A 238 1.50 -0.13 -17.20
C ARG A 238 2.15 0.04 -15.84
N LEU A 239 3.27 -0.65 -15.65
CA LEU A 239 4.12 -0.56 -14.47
C LEU A 239 5.31 0.34 -14.75
N THR A 240 5.46 1.44 -14.01
CA THR A 240 6.48 2.48 -14.28
C THR A 240 7.82 2.22 -13.58
N GLY A 241 7.84 1.30 -12.61
CA GLY A 241 8.98 1.05 -11.73
C GLY A 241 9.24 2.17 -10.70
N GLN A 242 8.42 3.23 -10.64
CA GLN A 242 8.60 4.39 -9.76
C GLN A 242 7.24 4.96 -9.32
N ASP A 243 7.14 5.55 -8.12
CA ASP A 243 5.87 6.15 -7.68
C ASP A 243 5.54 7.38 -8.54
N PRO A 244 4.26 7.73 -8.71
CA PRO A 244 3.86 8.93 -9.43
C PRO A 244 4.52 10.15 -8.79
N LYS A 245 5.20 10.96 -9.61
CA LYS A 245 5.76 12.23 -9.13
C LYS A 245 4.64 13.25 -9.10
N PHE A 246 4.02 13.42 -7.94
CA PHE A 246 3.10 14.52 -7.71
C PHE A 246 3.88 15.84 -7.77
N PRO A 247 3.47 16.80 -8.61
CA PRO A 247 4.09 18.11 -8.63
C PRO A 247 3.69 18.87 -7.35
N PHE A 248 4.33 18.54 -6.23
CA PHE A 248 4.25 19.35 -5.02
C PHE A 248 5.21 20.52 -5.21
N LYS A 249 4.65 21.72 -5.38
CA LYS A 249 5.42 22.94 -5.21
C LYS A 249 5.33 23.29 -3.72
N PRO A 250 6.38 23.02 -2.91
CA PRO A 250 6.36 23.41 -1.52
C PRO A 250 6.11 24.91 -1.46
N LYS A 251 5.02 25.29 -0.80
CA LYS A 251 4.90 26.67 -0.35
C LYS A 251 5.95 26.82 0.74
N THR A 252 6.82 27.83 0.64
CA THR A 252 7.65 28.21 1.77
C THR A 252 6.73 28.62 2.89
N PHE A 253 6.73 27.79 3.92
CA PHE A 253 6.04 28.03 5.15
C PHE A 253 7.04 28.66 6.10
N ASP A 254 6.65 29.74 6.78
CA ASP A 254 7.40 30.26 7.91
C ASP A 254 6.73 29.74 9.18
N PRO A 255 6.94 28.46 9.56
CA PRO A 255 6.28 27.94 10.75
C PRO A 255 6.79 28.71 11.94
N ILE A 256 5.91 29.00 12.89
CA ILE A 256 6.36 29.40 14.23
C ILE A 256 7.14 28.19 14.77
N PRO A 257 8.46 28.29 14.98
CA PRO A 257 9.22 27.16 15.48
C PRO A 257 8.88 27.00 16.96
N HIS A 258 8.31 25.86 17.32
CA HIS A 258 8.00 25.50 18.70
C HIS A 258 7.09 26.53 19.43
N PRO A 259 5.88 26.82 18.92
CA PRO A 259 4.97 27.77 19.55
C PRO A 259 4.64 27.32 20.96
N SER A 260 4.61 28.25 21.92
CA SER A 260 4.08 27.98 23.26
C SER A 260 2.61 27.56 23.21
N LEU A 261 2.10 26.90 24.26
CA LEU A 261 0.69 26.49 24.33
C LEU A 261 -0.27 27.68 24.14
N GLY A 262 0.07 28.86 24.68
CA GLY A 262 -0.70 30.08 24.47
C GLY A 262 -0.66 30.60 23.03
N GLN A 263 0.47 30.47 22.34
CA GLN A 263 0.57 30.82 20.91
C GLN A 263 -0.23 29.84 20.04
N ILE A 264 -0.23 28.54 20.40
CA ILE A 264 -1.05 27.53 19.72
C ILE A 264 -2.53 27.90 19.82
N GLU A 265 -3.00 28.25 21.02
CA GLU A 265 -4.38 28.68 21.22
C GLU A 265 -4.73 29.94 20.41
N GLN A 266 -3.89 30.97 20.46
CA GLN A 266 -4.11 32.22 19.71
C GLN A 266 -4.19 31.98 18.20
N MET A 267 -3.28 31.16 17.67
CA MET A 267 -3.26 30.74 16.27
C MET A 267 -4.52 29.98 15.89
N ALA A 268 -4.92 28.99 16.69
CA ALA A 268 -6.10 28.17 16.43
C ALA A 268 -7.40 29.00 16.45
N ARG A 269 -7.54 29.94 17.39
CA ARG A 269 -8.65 30.90 17.43
C ARG A 269 -8.69 31.75 16.16
N ALA A 270 -7.53 32.26 15.72
CA ALA A 270 -7.43 33.07 14.52
C ALA A 270 -7.78 32.28 13.25
N TRP A 271 -7.35 31.02 13.14
CA TRP A 271 -7.71 30.13 12.03
C TRP A 271 -9.20 29.83 12.01
N GLN A 272 -9.82 29.50 13.14
CA GLN A 272 -11.26 29.25 13.21
C GLN A 272 -12.10 30.46 12.83
N GLN A 273 -11.67 31.67 13.19
CA GLN A 273 -12.34 32.90 12.78
C GLN A 273 -12.25 33.15 11.28
N ARG A 274 -11.10 32.86 10.65
CA ARG A 274 -10.87 33.09 9.22
C ARG A 274 -11.42 31.99 8.32
N HIS A 275 -11.48 30.76 8.82
CA HIS A 275 -11.82 29.57 8.05
C HIS A 275 -12.91 28.71 8.72
N PRO A 276 -14.05 29.30 9.15
CA PRO A 276 -15.06 28.59 9.94
C PRO A 276 -15.74 27.44 9.18
N ASN A 277 -15.71 27.47 7.85
CA ASN A 277 -16.34 26.45 7.00
C ASN A 277 -15.49 25.17 6.90
N HIS A 278 -14.22 25.22 7.30
CA HIS A 278 -13.33 24.08 7.12
C HIS A 278 -12.22 23.90 8.16
N PHE A 279 -12.26 24.66 9.24
CA PHE A 279 -11.40 24.49 10.40
C PHE A 279 -12.20 24.66 11.68
N ARG A 280 -12.06 23.69 12.59
CA ARG A 280 -12.57 23.77 13.96
C ARG A 280 -11.44 23.44 14.94
N TRP A 281 -11.34 24.25 15.98
CA TRP A 281 -10.45 24.03 17.10
C TRP A 281 -11.24 23.65 18.35
N ASP A 282 -10.77 22.60 19.02
CA ASP A 282 -11.28 22.12 20.30
C ASP A 282 -10.11 21.89 21.28
N VAL A 283 -10.45 21.67 22.55
CA VAL A 283 -9.53 21.12 23.55
C VAL A 283 -10.01 19.70 23.87
N LEU A 284 -9.19 18.70 23.54
CA LEU A 284 -9.53 17.29 23.76
C LEU A 284 -9.73 16.99 25.24
N GLY A 285 -8.89 17.62 26.07
CA GLY A 285 -8.88 17.50 27.52
C GLY A 285 -7.64 18.15 28.10
N LYS A 286 -7.40 17.90 29.38
CA LYS A 286 -6.22 18.36 30.10
C LYS A 286 -5.35 17.17 30.48
N GLY A 287 -4.08 17.22 30.09
CA GLY A 287 -3.07 16.23 30.48
C GLY A 287 -2.45 16.57 31.84
N SER A 288 -1.18 16.19 32.01
CA SER A 288 -0.39 16.49 33.19
C SER A 288 -0.32 18.01 33.47
N ASP A 289 -0.33 18.40 34.75
CA ASP A 289 -0.39 19.80 35.22
C ASP A 289 -1.56 20.62 34.66
N ASP A 290 -2.69 19.97 34.39
CA ASP A 290 -3.90 20.61 33.86
C ASP A 290 -3.68 21.33 32.51
N LEU A 291 -2.63 20.95 31.78
CA LEU A 291 -2.26 21.57 30.51
C LEU A 291 -3.15 21.07 29.36
N PRO A 292 -3.63 21.95 28.47
CA PRO A 292 -4.57 21.58 27.43
C PRO A 292 -3.92 20.79 26.29
N ILE A 293 -4.64 19.79 25.79
CA ILE A 293 -4.33 19.11 24.51
C ILE A 293 -5.22 19.72 23.43
N HIS A 294 -4.64 20.55 22.56
CA HIS A 294 -5.35 21.19 21.46
C HIS A 294 -5.64 20.19 20.33
N LEU A 295 -6.86 20.23 19.80
CA LEU A 295 -7.34 19.38 18.73
C LEU A 295 -7.78 20.24 17.54
N PHE A 296 -7.32 19.92 16.34
CA PHE A 296 -7.75 20.58 15.10
C PHE A 296 -8.55 19.59 14.25
N THR A 297 -9.74 19.99 13.82
CA THR A 297 -10.53 19.27 12.81
C THR A 297 -10.55 20.09 11.53
N ILE A 298 -10.08 19.51 10.42
CA ILE A 298 -9.94 20.18 9.13
C ILE A 298 -10.61 19.33 8.05
N THR A 299 -11.73 19.81 7.51
CA THR A 299 -12.55 19.13 6.49
C THR A 299 -13.48 20.14 5.84
N ASP A 300 -14.17 19.80 4.76
CA ASP A 300 -15.28 20.63 4.27
C ASP A 300 -16.56 20.36 5.09
N PHE A 301 -16.91 21.25 6.02
CA PHE A 301 -18.09 21.05 6.89
C PHE A 301 -19.43 21.20 6.15
N ALA A 302 -19.43 21.63 4.88
CA ALA A 302 -20.65 21.64 4.07
C ALA A 302 -21.01 20.26 3.51
N ALA A 303 -20.03 19.36 3.39
CA ALA A 303 -20.24 17.99 2.94
C ALA A 303 -20.47 17.04 4.13
N PRO A 304 -21.39 16.04 4.04
CA PRO A 304 -21.57 15.05 5.07
C PRO A 304 -20.30 14.27 5.38
N ASP A 305 -20.03 14.01 6.67
CA ASP A 305 -18.84 13.26 7.08
C ASP A 305 -18.93 11.76 6.76
N ALA A 306 -20.14 11.20 6.58
CA ALA A 306 -20.34 9.80 6.24
C ALA A 306 -19.75 9.39 4.87
N ASP A 307 -19.48 10.37 4.00
CA ASP A 307 -18.89 10.17 2.68
C ASP A 307 -17.37 10.39 2.68
N LYS A 308 -16.76 10.56 3.86
CA LYS A 308 -15.35 10.92 4.02
C LYS A 308 -14.60 9.93 4.90
N GLU A 309 -13.33 9.71 4.57
CA GLU A 309 -12.41 8.95 5.43
C GLU A 309 -11.97 9.81 6.61
N VAL A 310 -11.82 9.22 7.79
CA VAL A 310 -11.29 9.88 8.98
C VAL A 310 -9.79 9.61 9.09
N VAL A 311 -9.01 10.68 9.06
CA VAL A 311 -7.54 10.61 9.19
C VAL A 311 -7.13 11.26 10.51
N LEU A 312 -6.51 10.49 11.39
CA LEU A 312 -5.98 10.96 12.66
C LEU A 312 -4.46 11.15 12.57
N MET A 313 -3.96 12.31 12.96
CA MET A 313 -2.53 12.62 13.02
C MET A 313 -2.13 13.07 14.42
N VAL A 314 -1.18 12.37 15.05
CA VAL A 314 -0.79 12.65 16.44
C VAL A 314 0.73 12.65 16.60
N ALA A 315 1.31 13.79 16.98
CA ALA A 315 2.75 13.87 17.26
C ALA A 315 3.08 13.39 18.69
N MET A 316 2.96 12.08 18.92
CA MET A 316 3.09 11.45 20.26
C MET A 316 4.41 11.76 20.98
N HIS A 317 5.51 11.93 20.24
CA HIS A 317 6.83 12.28 20.78
C HIS A 317 7.09 13.79 20.92
N SER A 318 6.08 14.64 20.68
CA SER A 318 6.21 16.11 20.62
C SER A 318 6.90 16.74 21.84
N GLY A 319 6.95 16.05 22.98
CA GLY A 319 7.69 16.48 24.16
C GLY A 319 9.16 16.82 23.88
N GLY A 320 9.91 15.86 23.33
CA GLY A 320 11.31 16.02 22.94
C GLY A 320 11.50 16.22 21.44
N GLU A 321 10.66 15.60 20.62
CA GLU A 321 10.72 15.64 19.15
C GLU A 321 9.78 16.70 18.58
N ARG A 322 10.07 17.96 18.92
CA ARG A 322 9.22 19.08 18.55
C ARG A 322 9.13 19.33 17.02
N SER A 323 9.98 18.70 16.21
CA SER A 323 9.91 18.72 14.75
C SER A 323 8.60 18.12 14.21
N ALA A 324 8.08 17.06 14.85
CA ALA A 324 6.81 16.45 14.48
C ALA A 324 5.63 17.41 14.72
N ALA A 325 5.62 18.11 15.85
CA ALA A 325 4.63 19.14 16.13
C ALA A 325 4.68 20.28 15.10
N THR A 326 5.89 20.79 14.79
CA THR A 326 6.09 21.80 13.74
C THR A 326 5.58 21.33 12.38
N ALA A 327 5.83 20.07 12.01
CA ALA A 327 5.34 19.50 10.75
C ALA A 327 3.81 19.47 10.70
N LEU A 328 3.14 19.07 11.79
CA LEU A 328 1.67 19.08 11.87
C LEU A 328 1.09 20.49 11.81
N PHE A 329 1.73 21.50 12.42
CA PHE A 329 1.29 22.90 12.27
C PHE A 329 1.41 23.41 10.84
N ALA A 330 2.54 23.13 10.17
CA ALA A 330 2.73 23.51 8.77
C ALA A 330 1.73 22.80 7.85
N PHE A 331 1.50 21.51 8.09
CA PHE A 331 0.51 20.72 7.34
C PHE A 331 -0.91 21.23 7.57
N ALA A 332 -1.28 21.54 8.81
CA ALA A 332 -2.59 22.13 9.14
C ALA A 332 -2.83 23.43 8.40
N GLU A 333 -1.89 24.39 8.41
CA GLU A 333 -2.08 25.66 7.69
C GLU A 333 -2.14 25.47 6.17
N TRP A 334 -1.32 24.57 5.60
CA TRP A 334 -1.45 24.22 4.18
C TRP A 334 -2.84 23.62 3.88
N LEU A 335 -3.31 22.71 4.73
CA LEU A 335 -4.60 22.03 4.56
C LEU A 335 -5.77 23.00 4.74
N ILE A 336 -5.63 24.09 5.47
CA ILE A 336 -6.63 25.17 5.60
C ILE A 336 -6.65 26.09 4.39
N SER A 337 -5.57 26.13 3.60
CA SER A 337 -5.43 27.06 2.47
C SER A 337 -6.33 26.74 1.26
N GLU A 338 -6.30 27.64 0.27
CA GLU A 338 -7.04 27.51 -1.00
C GLU A 338 -6.34 26.63 -2.06
N ASP A 339 -5.24 25.97 -1.69
CA ASP A 339 -4.56 25.02 -2.56
C ASP A 339 -5.54 23.96 -3.10
N ALA A 340 -5.44 23.64 -4.39
CA ALA A 340 -6.38 22.75 -5.04
C ALA A 340 -6.34 21.32 -4.47
N LEU A 341 -5.15 20.85 -4.06
CA LEU A 341 -5.00 19.56 -3.42
C LEU A 341 -5.53 19.60 -1.98
N ALA A 342 -5.28 20.68 -1.24
CA ALA A 342 -5.86 20.86 0.10
C ALA A 342 -7.40 20.83 0.06
N ARG A 343 -8.02 21.54 -0.89
CA ARG A 343 -9.48 21.50 -1.11
C ARG A 343 -9.98 20.09 -1.44
N LYS A 344 -9.26 19.37 -2.30
CA LYS A 344 -9.61 17.99 -2.67
C LYS A 344 -9.52 17.02 -1.48
N ILE A 345 -8.51 17.18 -0.61
CA ILE A 345 -8.40 16.39 0.62
C ILE A 345 -9.58 16.70 1.53
N ARG A 346 -9.86 17.98 1.81
CA ARG A 346 -10.97 18.39 2.69
C ARG A 346 -12.33 17.89 2.22
N SER A 347 -12.55 17.76 0.90
CA SER A 347 -13.82 17.25 0.36
C SER A 347 -13.98 15.73 0.46
N ARG A 348 -12.93 14.99 0.86
CA ARG A 348 -12.92 13.52 0.94
C ARG A 348 -12.51 12.99 2.31
N GLN A 349 -11.96 13.84 3.17
CA GLN A 349 -11.38 13.42 4.42
C GLN A 349 -11.76 14.36 5.57
N VAL A 350 -11.95 13.77 6.74
CA VAL A 350 -11.99 14.45 8.03
C VAL A 350 -10.62 14.32 8.68
N CYS A 351 -9.78 15.34 8.53
CA CYS A 351 -8.43 15.33 9.10
C CYS A 351 -8.48 15.87 10.53
N VAL A 352 -8.22 14.99 11.51
CA VAL A 352 -8.13 15.34 12.93
C VAL A 352 -6.68 15.30 13.38
N MET A 353 -6.21 16.37 14.02
CA MET A 353 -4.82 16.51 14.44
C MET A 353 -4.71 16.87 15.91
N ALA A 354 -3.83 16.18 16.63
CA ALA A 354 -3.34 16.58 17.94
C ALA A 354 -1.84 16.89 17.83
N PRO A 355 -1.44 18.16 17.58
CA PRO A 355 -0.04 18.50 17.34
C PRO A 355 0.87 18.38 18.57
N VAL A 356 0.30 18.52 19.77
CA VAL A 356 1.04 18.46 21.04
C VAL A 356 0.26 17.60 22.05
N PRO A 357 0.26 16.27 21.90
CA PRO A 357 -0.40 15.34 22.84
C PRO A 357 0.30 15.28 24.20
N ASN A 358 1.59 15.61 24.30
CA ASN A 358 2.32 15.74 25.57
C ASN A 358 2.65 17.21 25.87
N PRO A 359 1.67 18.02 26.33
CA PRO A 359 1.88 19.46 26.53
C PRO A 359 2.91 19.76 27.63
N TRP A 360 2.98 18.93 28.67
CA TRP A 360 3.96 19.11 29.74
C TRP A 360 5.39 18.88 29.24
N GLY A 361 5.62 17.73 28.60
CA GLY A 361 6.92 17.40 28.01
C GLY A 361 7.32 18.43 26.97
N TYR A 362 6.36 18.91 26.16
CA TYR A 362 6.60 19.89 25.10
C TYR A 362 7.09 21.22 25.67
N VAL A 363 6.47 21.73 26.74
CA VAL A 363 6.92 22.93 27.45
C VAL A 363 8.33 22.73 28.03
N LYS A 364 8.63 21.53 28.54
CA LYS A 364 9.94 21.20 29.14
C LYS A 364 11.02 20.84 28.10
N GLY A 365 10.64 20.52 26.86
CA GLY A 365 11.54 20.05 25.82
C GLY A 365 12.06 18.62 26.04
N ILE A 366 11.25 17.77 26.67
CA ILE A 366 11.60 16.37 26.97
C ILE A 366 10.44 15.44 26.60
N GLY A 367 10.75 14.21 26.19
CA GLY A 367 9.74 13.23 25.77
C GLY A 367 8.79 12.77 26.89
N ALA A 368 9.25 12.84 28.14
CA ALA A 368 8.46 12.41 29.30
C ALA A 368 7.34 13.41 29.66
N ASN A 369 6.22 12.91 30.17
CA ASN A 369 5.23 13.67 30.90
C ASN A 369 5.68 13.93 32.35
N LYS A 370 4.83 14.55 33.17
CA LYS A 370 5.18 14.91 34.56
C LYS A 370 5.57 13.70 35.43
N PHE A 371 5.06 12.52 35.11
CA PHE A 371 5.30 11.28 35.86
C PHE A 371 6.57 10.54 35.42
N GLY A 372 7.32 11.10 34.45
CA GLY A 372 8.54 10.49 33.94
C GLY A 372 8.32 9.50 32.80
N HIS A 373 7.10 9.44 32.25
CA HIS A 373 6.75 8.51 31.20
C HIS A 373 6.68 9.17 29.83
N ASP A 374 7.32 8.57 28.83
CA ASP A 374 7.11 8.99 27.45
C ASP A 374 5.75 8.48 26.96
N THR A 375 4.86 9.42 26.62
CA THR A 375 3.48 9.15 26.21
C THR A 375 3.40 8.27 24.97
N ALA A 376 4.42 8.25 24.12
CA ALA A 376 4.46 7.42 22.92
C ALA A 376 4.76 5.94 23.21
N TRP A 377 5.41 5.64 24.34
CA TRP A 377 5.86 4.28 24.67
C TRP A 377 4.98 3.58 25.71
N LYS A 378 4.02 4.28 26.32
CA LYS A 378 3.11 3.72 27.33
C LYS A 378 1.80 3.17 26.76
N TRP A 379 1.94 2.20 25.86
CA TRP A 379 0.82 1.56 25.16
C TRP A 379 0.90 0.03 25.21
N SER A 380 -0.28 -0.59 25.19
CA SER A 380 -0.49 -2.02 25.04
C SER A 380 -1.52 -2.24 23.93
N PRO A 381 -1.74 -3.49 23.46
CA PRO A 381 -2.84 -3.79 22.55
C PRO A 381 -4.23 -3.42 23.10
N GLN A 382 -4.37 -3.22 24.41
CA GLN A 382 -5.62 -2.81 25.08
C GLN A 382 -5.73 -1.28 25.25
N GLY A 383 -4.69 -0.51 24.86
CA GLY A 383 -4.65 0.94 24.97
C GLY A 383 -3.57 1.46 25.90
N ALA A 384 -3.79 2.66 26.43
CA ALA A 384 -2.83 3.37 27.27
C ALA A 384 -2.57 2.60 28.58
N VAL A 385 -1.29 2.43 28.91
CA VAL A 385 -0.83 1.72 30.12
C VAL A 385 -0.61 2.74 31.23
N GLU A 386 -0.84 2.32 32.49
CA GLU A 386 -0.72 3.18 33.68
C GLU A 386 -1.57 4.46 33.59
N PRO A 387 -2.90 4.35 33.42
CA PRO A 387 -3.77 5.49 33.04
C PRO A 387 -3.71 6.67 34.03
N GLU A 388 -3.49 6.42 35.32
CA GLU A 388 -3.34 7.48 36.33
C GLU A 388 -2.04 8.31 36.16
N GLN A 389 -1.03 7.73 35.52
CA GLN A 389 0.29 8.35 35.28
C GLN A 389 0.49 8.69 33.79
N ASN A 390 -0.50 8.40 32.95
CA ASN A 390 -0.52 8.68 31.51
C ASN A 390 -1.87 9.29 31.09
N PRO A 391 -2.29 10.42 31.69
CA PRO A 391 -3.56 11.06 31.34
C PRO A 391 -3.61 11.51 29.86
N GLU A 392 -2.45 11.86 29.28
CA GLU A 392 -2.35 12.16 27.84
C GLU A 392 -2.71 10.95 26.98
N GLY A 393 -2.14 9.79 27.27
CA GLY A 393 -2.43 8.55 26.55
C GLY A 393 -3.91 8.16 26.65
N VAL A 394 -4.52 8.33 27.83
CA VAL A 394 -5.96 8.07 28.02
C VAL A 394 -6.83 8.99 27.15
N LEU A 395 -6.48 10.27 27.06
CA LEU A 395 -7.20 11.22 26.20
C LEU A 395 -7.07 10.86 24.71
N ILE A 396 -5.86 10.50 24.26
CA ILE A 396 -5.63 10.08 22.88
C ILE A 396 -6.33 8.75 22.59
N GLN A 397 -6.33 7.79 23.52
CA GLN A 397 -7.09 6.55 23.37
C GLN A 397 -8.58 6.84 23.19
N GLY A 398 -9.17 7.69 24.04
CA GLY A 398 -10.57 8.08 23.91
C GLY A 398 -10.88 8.79 22.59
N LEU A 399 -9.92 9.55 22.04
CA LEU A 399 -10.02 10.14 20.70
C LEU A 399 -10.05 9.06 19.62
N VAL A 400 -9.15 8.08 19.68
CA VAL A 400 -9.09 6.95 18.73
C VAL A 400 -10.39 6.13 18.78
N ASP A 401 -10.86 5.78 19.99
CA ASP A 401 -12.08 5.00 20.19
C ASP A 401 -13.32 5.72 19.65
N ARG A 402 -13.36 7.05 19.79
CA ARG A 402 -14.44 7.89 19.27
C ARG A 402 -14.41 8.03 17.76
N LEU A 403 -13.22 8.22 17.17
CA LEU A 403 -13.07 8.51 15.74
C LEU A 403 -13.08 7.25 14.88
N LYS A 404 -12.53 6.13 15.38
CA LYS A 404 -12.27 4.89 14.61
C LYS A 404 -11.63 5.19 13.24
N PRO A 405 -10.47 5.88 13.22
CA PRO A 405 -9.90 6.38 11.98
C PRO A 405 -9.50 5.24 11.04
N GLU A 406 -9.77 5.40 9.74
CA GLU A 406 -9.27 4.51 8.69
C GLU A 406 -7.75 4.64 8.52
N VAL A 407 -7.20 5.81 8.82
CA VAL A 407 -5.76 6.09 8.78
C VAL A 407 -5.32 6.81 10.04
N ALA A 408 -4.32 6.28 10.73
CA ALA A 408 -3.65 6.93 11.86
C ALA A 408 -2.16 7.11 11.56
N LEU A 409 -1.65 8.33 11.73
CA LEU A 409 -0.27 8.75 11.41
C LEU A 409 0.44 9.39 12.61
#